data_AF-A0A526TW29-F1
#
_entry.id   AF-A0A526TW29-F1
#
_cell.length_a   1.000
_cell.length_b   1.000
_cell.length_c   1.000
_cell.angle_alpha   90.00
_cell.angle_beta   90.00
_cell.angle_gamma   90.00
#
_symmetry.space_group_name_H-M   'P 1'
#
loop_
_entity.id
_entity.type
_entity.pdbx_description
1 polymer ?
#
loop_
_entity_poly.entity_id
_entity_poly.type
_entity_poly.pdbx_seq_one_letter_code
_entity_poly.pdbx_strand_id
1 'polypeptide(L)'
;MGQFDRTLEYIDQLQHAATAAAVCERLLGITSDFGLTALMAGTVPQPGTPAGQQKQHVLLCDWPGEWLERYVARNYVDHDPVVSHMKQLQAPFQWHEASQG
;
A
#
# COMPACT_ATOMS: atom_id res chain seq x y z
N MET A 1 17.57 -7.15 -22.51
CA MET A 1 16.38 -7.73 -21.86
C MET A 1 15.21 -6.80 -22.09
N GLY A 2 14.08 -7.33 -22.56
CA GLY A 2 12.88 -6.53 -22.78
C GLY A 2 12.19 -6.17 -21.46
N GLN A 3 11.23 -5.24 -21.50
CA GLN A 3 10.39 -4.91 -20.34
C GLN A 3 9.62 -6.15 -19.82
N PHE A 4 9.21 -7.05 -20.72
CA PHE A 4 8.51 -8.28 -20.36
C PHE A 4 9.35 -9.24 -19.51
N ASP A 5 10.63 -9.44 -19.91
CA ASP A 5 11.55 -10.31 -19.17
C ASP A 5 11.79 -9.81 -17.74
N ARG A 6 11.93 -8.48 -17.59
CA ARG A 6 12.06 -7.84 -16.26
C ARG A 6 10.82 -8.02 -15.40
N THR A 7 9.62 -7.87 -15.98
CA THR A 7 8.37 -8.10 -15.24
C THR A 7 8.28 -9.54 -14.74
N LEU A 8 8.67 -10.53 -15.56
CA LEU A 8 8.68 -11.93 -15.13
C LEU A 8 9.70 -12.17 -14.00
N GLU A 9 10.88 -11.55 -14.09
CA GLU A 9 11.90 -11.64 -13.04
C GLU A 9 11.39 -11.05 -11.72
N TYR A 10 10.68 -9.91 -11.75
CA TYR A 10 10.07 -9.33 -10.56
C TYR A 10 8.99 -10.25 -9.95
N ILE A 11 8.16 -10.88 -10.79
CA ILE A 11 7.14 -11.83 -10.32
C ILE A 11 7.80 -13.03 -9.66
N ASP A 12 8.83 -13.61 -10.29
CA ASP A 12 9.57 -14.76 -9.75
C ASP A 12 10.22 -14.42 -8.40
N GLN A 13 10.86 -13.24 -8.31
CA GLN A 13 11.46 -12.75 -7.07
C GLN A 13 10.43 -12.61 -5.94
N LEU A 14 9.24 -12.13 -6.24
CA LEU A 14 8.16 -12.00 -5.25
C LEU A 14 7.59 -13.35 -4.83
N GLN A 15 7.48 -14.32 -5.75
CA GLN A 15 7.01 -15.68 -5.43
C GLN A 15 7.95 -16.42 -4.48
N HIS A 16 9.26 -16.13 -4.55
CA HIS A 16 10.26 -16.69 -3.64
C HIS A 16 10.37 -15.98 -2.29
N ALA A 17 9.60 -14.91 -2.06
CA ALA A 17 9.58 -14.19 -0.78
C ALA A 17 8.70 -14.93 0.25
N ALA A 18 9.34 -15.51 1.26
CA ALA A 18 8.63 -16.30 2.29
C ALA A 18 7.98 -15.45 3.41
N THR A 19 8.20 -14.13 3.43
CA THR A 19 7.67 -13.24 4.47
C THR A 19 7.15 -11.94 3.89
N ALA A 20 6.17 -11.33 4.56
CA ALA A 20 5.65 -10.01 4.20
C ALA A 20 6.78 -8.95 4.15
N ALA A 21 7.72 -8.99 5.09
CA ALA A 21 8.89 -8.10 5.08
C ALA A 21 9.76 -8.27 3.81
N ALA A 22 10.02 -9.52 3.40
CA ALA A 22 10.79 -9.79 2.18
C ALA A 22 10.03 -9.34 0.91
N VAL A 23 8.69 -9.40 0.91
CA VAL A 23 7.86 -8.85 -0.16
C VAL A 23 7.97 -7.33 -0.20
N CYS A 24 7.85 -6.64 0.95
CA CYS A 24 8.06 -5.18 1.05
C CYS A 24 9.42 -4.78 0.49
N GLU A 25 10.50 -5.41 0.96
CA GLU A 25 11.88 -5.05 0.59
C GLU A 25 12.09 -5.19 -0.93
N ARG A 26 11.60 -6.27 -1.54
CA ARG A 26 11.69 -6.49 -2.99
C ARG A 26 10.87 -5.47 -3.77
N LEU A 27 9.63 -5.21 -3.37
CA LEU A 27 8.79 -4.20 -4.02
C LEU A 27 9.39 -2.81 -3.91
N LEU A 28 9.95 -2.45 -2.74
CA LEU A 28 10.62 -1.18 -2.55
C LEU A 28 11.87 -1.09 -3.42
N GLY A 29 12.66 -2.16 -3.52
CA GLY A 29 13.80 -2.23 -4.44
C GLY A 29 13.40 -1.93 -5.88
N ILE A 30 12.36 -2.60 -6.39
CA ILE A 30 11.85 -2.40 -7.76
C ILE A 30 11.32 -0.98 -7.97
N THR A 31 10.59 -0.45 -7.00
CA THR A 31 9.92 0.86 -7.13
C THR A 31 10.86 2.04 -6.83
N SER A 32 11.98 1.80 -6.16
CA SER A 32 13.01 2.81 -5.87
C SER A 32 13.65 3.38 -7.14
N ASP A 33 13.79 2.57 -8.20
CA ASP A 33 14.23 3.01 -9.52
C ASP A 33 13.30 4.08 -10.14
N PHE A 34 12.05 4.13 -9.67
CA PHE A 34 11.04 5.11 -10.08
C PHE A 34 10.88 6.25 -9.07
N GLY A 35 11.69 6.28 -8.01
CA GLY A 35 11.66 7.31 -6.97
C GLY A 35 10.65 7.08 -5.85
N LEU A 36 10.00 5.90 -5.79
CA LEU A 36 9.14 5.55 -4.66
C LEU A 36 10.02 5.12 -3.48
N THR A 37 9.81 5.76 -2.34
CA THR A 37 10.60 5.54 -1.11
C THR A 37 9.83 4.81 -0.04
N ALA A 38 8.54 4.55 -0.26
CA ALA A 38 7.67 3.99 0.75
C ALA A 38 6.48 3.30 0.09
N LEU A 39 6.05 2.17 0.67
CA LEU A 39 4.89 1.43 0.20
C LEU A 39 4.00 0.99 1.35
N MET A 40 2.71 0.95 1.08
CA MET A 40 1.71 0.33 1.91
C MET A 40 0.81 -0.54 1.03
N ALA A 41 0.60 -1.78 1.44
CA ALA A 41 -0.42 -2.65 0.87
C ALA A 41 -1.30 -3.19 1.99
N GLY A 42 -2.59 -3.24 1.72
CA GLY A 42 -3.58 -3.70 2.66
C GLY A 42 -4.92 -3.90 1.99
N THR A 43 -5.84 -4.43 2.78
CA THR A 43 -7.25 -4.44 2.40
C THR A 43 -7.91 -3.15 2.88
N VAL A 44 -8.94 -2.68 2.19
CA VAL A 44 -9.67 -1.50 2.62
C VAL A 44 -10.69 -1.92 3.69
N PRO A 45 -10.62 -1.41 4.94
CA PRO A 45 -11.60 -1.72 5.95
C PRO A 45 -12.98 -1.12 5.60
N GLN A 46 -14.03 -1.74 6.11
CA GLN A 46 -15.38 -1.22 5.95
C GLN A 46 -15.56 0.04 6.81
N PRO A 47 -16.46 0.97 6.41
CA PRO A 47 -16.80 2.12 7.24
C PRO A 47 -17.25 1.67 8.64
N GLY A 48 -16.68 2.27 9.68
CA GLY A 48 -16.97 1.90 11.08
C GLY A 48 -16.16 0.71 11.63
N THR A 49 -15.20 0.16 10.89
CA THR A 49 -14.25 -0.82 11.44
C THR A 49 -13.47 -0.20 12.61
N PRO A 50 -13.45 -0.83 13.81
CA PRO A 50 -12.74 -0.31 14.96
C PRO A 50 -11.23 -0.13 14.70
N ALA A 51 -10.63 0.90 15.29
CA ALA A 51 -9.19 1.21 15.20
C ALA A 51 -8.27 -0.02 15.39
N GLY A 52 -8.58 -0.91 16.34
CA GLY A 52 -7.82 -2.14 16.58
C GLY A 52 -7.88 -3.16 15.44
N GLN A 53 -8.97 -3.17 14.67
CA GLN A 53 -9.12 -4.03 13.47
C GLN A 53 -8.55 -3.35 12.22
N GLN A 54 -8.55 -2.02 12.13
CA GLN A 54 -7.94 -1.30 11.00
C GLN A 54 -6.47 -1.69 10.79
N LYS A 55 -5.70 -1.87 11.87
CA LYS A 55 -4.30 -2.33 11.80
C LYS A 55 -4.16 -3.74 11.21
N GLN A 56 -5.17 -4.61 11.36
CA GLN A 56 -5.15 -5.98 10.83
C GLN A 56 -5.35 -6.01 9.31
N HIS A 57 -5.87 -4.93 8.73
CA HIS A 57 -6.03 -4.80 7.29
C HIS A 57 -4.74 -4.40 6.58
N VAL A 58 -3.71 -3.97 7.31
CA VAL A 58 -2.39 -3.64 6.77
C VAL A 58 -1.58 -4.92 6.59
N LEU A 59 -1.23 -5.25 5.34
CA LEU A 59 -0.49 -6.47 4.98
C LEU A 59 1.00 -6.19 4.81
N LEU A 60 1.32 -5.03 4.24
CA LEU A 60 2.67 -4.56 3.95
C LEU A 60 2.70 -3.08 4.32
N CYS A 61 3.64 -2.66 5.17
CA CYS A 61 3.78 -1.26 5.54
C CYS A 61 5.24 -0.97 5.85
N ASP A 62 5.83 -0.13 5.02
CA ASP A 62 7.18 0.40 5.23
C ASP A 62 7.14 1.78 5.92
N TRP A 63 5.96 2.31 6.20
CA TRP A 63 5.81 3.60 6.85
C TRP A 63 6.20 3.55 8.32
N PRO A 64 6.70 4.66 8.89
CA PRO A 64 6.99 4.74 10.32
C PRO A 64 5.79 4.30 11.16
N GLY A 65 6.01 3.44 12.15
CA GLY A 65 4.93 2.92 12.99
C GLY A 65 4.10 4.03 13.66
N GLU A 66 4.74 5.14 14.04
CA GLU A 66 4.10 6.33 14.60
C GLU A 66 3.10 6.98 13.64
N TRP A 67 3.37 6.94 12.34
CA TRP A 67 2.45 7.46 11.32
C TRP A 67 1.17 6.62 11.32
N LEU A 68 1.30 5.29 11.31
CA LEU A 68 0.15 4.38 11.31
C LEU A 68 -0.64 4.47 12.62
N GLU A 69 0.06 4.59 13.75
CA GLU A 69 -0.59 4.83 15.05
C GLU A 69 -1.40 6.11 15.06
N ARG A 70 -0.84 7.21 14.56
CA ARG A 70 -1.57 8.47 14.44
C ARG A 70 -2.74 8.36 13.48
N TYR A 71 -2.58 7.65 12.37
CA TYR A 71 -3.62 7.45 11.36
C TYR A 71 -4.84 6.72 11.95
N VAL A 72 -4.57 5.63 12.67
CA VAL A 72 -5.58 4.83 13.34
C VAL A 72 -6.20 5.57 14.52
N ALA A 73 -5.40 6.23 15.36
CA ALA A 73 -5.88 6.95 16.54
C ALA A 73 -6.82 8.12 16.20
N ARG A 74 -6.62 8.74 15.03
CA ARG A 74 -7.46 9.84 14.53
C ARG A 74 -8.55 9.38 13.57
N ASN A 75 -8.68 8.07 13.34
CA ASN A 75 -9.65 7.49 12.43
C ASN A 75 -9.58 8.13 11.02
N TYR A 76 -8.37 8.39 10.52
CA TYR A 76 -8.19 9.06 9.24
C TYR A 76 -8.73 8.25 8.07
N VAL A 77 -8.91 6.94 8.22
CA VAL A 77 -9.52 6.06 7.20
C VAL A 77 -10.89 6.53 6.71
N ASP A 78 -11.68 7.20 7.57
CA ASP A 78 -13.01 7.72 7.20
C ASP A 78 -12.93 9.09 6.51
N HIS A 79 -11.80 9.78 6.65
CA HIS A 79 -11.55 11.11 6.07
C HIS A 79 -10.54 11.07 4.90
N ASP A 80 -10.00 9.89 4.60
CA ASP A 80 -8.95 9.74 3.60
C ASP A 80 -9.56 9.70 2.19
N PRO A 81 -9.25 10.69 1.33
CA PRO A 81 -9.75 10.70 -0.04
C PRO A 81 -9.21 9.52 -0.86
N VAL A 82 -8.00 9.03 -0.57
CA VAL A 82 -7.40 7.87 -1.24
C VAL A 82 -8.21 6.62 -0.93
N VAL A 83 -8.60 6.41 0.33
CA VAL A 83 -9.45 5.28 0.74
C VAL A 83 -10.84 5.38 0.09
N SER A 84 -11.42 6.57 0.06
CA SER A 84 -12.72 6.80 -0.57
C SER A 84 -12.67 6.53 -2.07
N HIS A 85 -11.61 6.96 -2.74
CA HIS A 85 -11.41 6.75 -4.17
C HIS A 85 -11.13 5.27 -4.49
N MET A 86 -10.33 4.56 -3.69
CA MET A 86 -10.10 3.11 -3.84
C MET A 86 -11.40 2.29 -3.72
N LYS A 87 -12.37 2.74 -2.91
CA LYS A 87 -13.68 2.08 -2.80
C LYS A 87 -14.53 2.25 -4.06
N GLN A 88 -14.34 3.34 -4.80
CA GLN A 88 -15.12 3.69 -5.99
C GLN A 88 -14.46 3.22 -7.29
N LEU A 89 -13.13 3.24 -7.37
CA LEU A 89 -12.36 2.97 -8.57
C LEU A 89 -11.43 1.77 -8.35
N GLN A 90 -11.59 0.71 -9.16
CA GLN A 90 -10.70 -0.46 -9.18
C GLN A 90 -9.57 -0.29 -10.21
N ALA A 91 -9.02 0.92 -10.33
CA ALA A 91 -7.93 1.23 -11.26
C ALA A 91 -6.83 2.05 -10.55
N PRO A 92 -5.57 2.01 -11.02
CA PRO A 92 -4.51 2.85 -10.51
C PRO A 92 -4.86 4.34 -10.68
N PHE A 93 -4.60 5.14 -9.65
CA PHE A 93 -4.83 6.59 -9.65
C PHE A 93 -3.72 7.29 -8.87
N GLN A 94 -3.56 8.60 -9.09
CA GLN A 94 -2.64 9.45 -8.36
C GLN A 94 -3.35 10.12 -7.18
N TRP A 95 -2.62 10.33 -6.06
CA TRP A 95 -3.22 10.97 -4.88
C TRP A 95 -3.81 12.35 -5.16
N HIS A 96 -3.24 13.09 -6.12
CA HIS A 96 -3.81 14.38 -6.50
C HIS A 96 -5.23 14.22 -7.06
N GLU A 97 -5.51 13.16 -7.81
CA GLU A 97 -6.82 12.89 -8.42
C GLU A 97 -7.85 12.58 -7.33
N ALA A 98 -7.45 11.85 -6.29
CA ALA A 98 -8.30 11.58 -5.14
C ALA A 98 -8.58 12.83 -4.30
N SER A 99 -7.61 13.74 -4.17
CA SER A 99 -7.76 14.97 -3.37
C SER A 99 -8.64 16.06 -4.01
N GLN A 100 -8.99 15.91 -5.29
CA GLN A 100 -9.80 16.88 -6.06
C GLN A 100 -11.31 16.60 -5.99
N GLY A 101 -11.73 15.63 -5.15
CA GLY A 101 -13.13 15.24 -4.93
C GLY A 101 -13.81 16.00 -3.79
#